data_AF-A0A9E5D2V7-F1
#
_entry.id   AF-A0A9E5D2V7-F1
#
_cell.length_a   1.000
_cell.length_b   1.000
_cell.length_c   1.000
_cell.angle_alpha   90.00
_cell.angle_beta   90.00
_cell.angle_gamma   90.00
#
_symmetry.space_group_name_H-M   'P 1'
#
loop_
_entity.id
_entity.type
_entity.pdbx_description
1 polymer ?
#
loop_
_entity_poly.entity_id
_entity_poly.type
_entity_poly.pdbx_seq_one_letter_code
_entity_poly.pdbx_strand_id
1 'polypeptide(L)'
;MDGITKSFALAVTTLSAAVIFVVAFAWFGPGASGVTSPAKAALFDENLVQSIYQKASPAVVDINVDRKVEDAFDRLGFGSGFVID
;
A
#
# COMPACT_ATOMS: atom_id res chain seq x y z
N MET A 1 -5.57 -54.89 -11.44
CA MET A 1 -6.18 -54.01 -10.43
C MET A 1 -5.81 -52.53 -10.62
N ASP A 2 -4.93 -52.17 -11.58
CA ASP A 2 -4.47 -50.78 -11.74
C ASP A 2 -5.43 -49.85 -12.51
N GLY A 3 -6.23 -50.39 -13.42
CA GLY A 3 -7.17 -49.59 -14.22
C GLY A 3 -8.33 -49.02 -13.40
N ILE A 4 -8.89 -49.84 -12.49
CA ILE A 4 -10.02 -49.44 -11.63
C ILE A 4 -9.56 -48.38 -10.62
N THR A 5 -8.37 -48.54 -10.03
CA THR A 5 -7.80 -47.57 -9.07
C THR A 5 -7.49 -46.23 -9.73
N LYS A 6 -7.01 -46.23 -10.97
CA LYS A 6 -6.78 -44.99 -11.74
C LYS A 6 -8.08 -44.26 -12.08
N SER A 7 -9.09 -44.99 -12.56
CA SER A 7 -10.40 -44.41 -12.89
C SER A 7 -11.11 -43.88 -11.64
N PHE A 8 -11.01 -44.59 -10.52
CA PHE A 8 -11.55 -44.15 -9.24
C PHE A 8 -10.83 -42.91 -8.71
N ALA A 9 -9.50 -42.88 -8.77
CA ALA A 9 -8.71 -41.70 -8.39
C ALA A 9 -9.07 -40.48 -9.25
N LEU A 10 -9.27 -40.67 -10.56
CA LEU A 10 -9.67 -39.60 -11.47
C LEU A 10 -11.09 -39.09 -11.19
N ALA A 11 -12.02 -39.99 -10.86
CA ALA A 11 -13.37 -39.63 -10.47
C ALA A 11 -13.40 -38.83 -9.15
N VAL A 12 -12.58 -39.23 -8.17
CA VAL A 12 -12.49 -38.53 -6.88
C VAL A 12 -11.86 -37.15 -7.06
N THR A 13 -10.78 -37.02 -7.83
CA THR A 13 -10.13 -35.71 -8.05
C THR A 13 -11.02 -34.74 -8.81
N THR A 14 -11.75 -35.21 -9.82
CA THR A 14 -12.70 -34.39 -10.57
C THR A 14 -13.87 -33.93 -9.70
N LEU A 15 -14.41 -34.80 -8.85
CA LEU A 15 -15.45 -34.42 -7.88
C LEU A 15 -14.93 -33.41 -6.85
N SER A 16 -13.74 -33.62 -6.28
CA SER A 16 -13.14 -32.68 -5.33
C SER A 16 -12.89 -31.31 -5.97
N ALA A 17 -12.39 -31.27 -7.20
CA ALA A 17 -12.19 -30.02 -7.93
C ALA A 17 -13.52 -29.28 -8.13
N ALA A 18 -14.57 -29.98 -8.58
CA ALA A 18 -15.88 -29.39 -8.79
C ALA A 18 -16.45 -28.78 -7.49
N VAL A 19 -16.33 -29.49 -6.36
CA VAL A 19 -16.79 -28.99 -5.05
C VAL A 19 -16.01 -27.76 -4.62
N ILE A 20 -14.68 -27.76 -4.77
CA ILE A 20 -13.85 -26.58 -4.47
C ILE A 20 -14.26 -25.39 -5.33
N PHE A 21 -14.51 -25.61 -6.63
CA PHE A 21 -14.97 -24.55 -7.53
C PHE A 21 -16.33 -24.00 -7.13
N VAL A 22 -17.29 -24.85 -6.73
CA VAL A 22 -18.62 -24.39 -6.27
C VAL A 22 -18.52 -23.58 -4.99
N VAL A 23 -17.74 -24.04 -4.01
CA VAL A 23 -17.52 -23.31 -2.76
C VAL A 23 -16.81 -21.97 -3.02
N ALA A 24 -15.79 -21.98 -3.88
CA ALA A 24 -15.09 -20.76 -4.26
C ALA A 24 -16.04 -19.78 -4.98
N PHE A 25 -16.85 -20.23 -5.92
CA PHE A 25 -17.83 -19.36 -6.61
C PHE A 25 -18.91 -18.83 -5.66
N ALA A 26 -19.38 -19.64 -4.71
CA ALA A 26 -20.33 -19.19 -3.71
C ALA A 26 -19.74 -18.16 -2.74
N TRP A 27 -18.45 -18.27 -2.41
CA TRP A 27 -17.76 -17.37 -1.49
C TRP A 27 -17.26 -16.09 -2.16
N PHE A 28 -16.75 -16.17 -3.38
CA PHE A 28 -16.15 -15.05 -4.11
C PHE A 28 -17.08 -14.39 -5.13
N GLY A 29 -18.23 -15.02 -5.45
CA GLY A 29 -19.16 -14.55 -6.47
C GLY A 29 -18.64 -14.70 -7.91
N PRO A 30 -19.50 -14.58 -8.93
CA PRO A 30 -19.09 -14.59 -10.33
C PRO A 30 -18.47 -13.22 -10.67
N GLY A 31 -17.18 -13.08 -10.37
CA GLY A 31 -16.45 -11.85 -10.65
C GLY A 31 -15.33 -11.62 -9.66
N ALA A 32 -14.39 -12.57 -9.54
CA ALA A 32 -13.11 -12.40 -8.83
C ALA A 32 -12.27 -11.30 -9.52
N SER A 33 -12.75 -10.08 -9.41
CA SER A 33 -12.17 -8.85 -9.91
C SER A 33 -11.30 -8.31 -8.80
N GLY A 34 -10.09 -8.84 -8.73
CA GLY A 34 -9.04 -8.27 -7.92
C GLY A 34 -9.15 -8.56 -6.43
N VAL A 35 -8.01 -8.95 -5.88
CA VAL A 35 -7.56 -8.61 -4.53
C VAL A 35 -8.26 -7.33 -4.04
N THR A 36 -9.31 -7.46 -3.24
CA THR A 36 -9.77 -6.35 -2.43
C THR A 36 -8.70 -6.17 -1.37
N SER A 37 -7.71 -5.33 -1.69
CA SER A 37 -6.89 -4.69 -0.67
C SER A 37 -7.85 -4.23 0.41
N PRO A 38 -7.68 -4.61 1.68
CA PRO A 38 -8.59 -4.19 2.72
C PRO A 38 -8.68 -2.68 2.61
N ALA A 39 -9.87 -2.17 2.28
CA ALA A 39 -10.12 -0.75 2.19
C ALA A 39 -9.90 -0.21 3.60
N LYS A 40 -8.66 0.16 3.92
CA LYS A 40 -8.41 1.17 4.93
C LYS A 40 -9.21 2.34 4.41
N ALA A 41 -10.34 2.63 5.05
CA ALA A 41 -11.05 3.87 4.87
C ALA A 41 -10.04 4.96 5.16
N ALA A 42 -9.38 5.45 4.12
CA ALA A 42 -8.37 6.48 4.26
C ALA A 42 -9.13 7.71 4.73
N LEU A 43 -8.81 8.16 5.95
CA LEU A 43 -9.43 9.36 6.55
C LEU A 43 -9.23 10.61 5.67
N PHE A 44 -8.29 10.53 4.71
CA PHE A 44 -7.96 11.57 3.75
C PHE A 44 -7.73 10.97 2.37
N ASP A 45 -8.01 11.75 1.34
CA ASP A 45 -7.62 11.43 -0.03
C ASP A 45 -6.10 11.58 -0.18
N GLU A 46 -5.41 10.45 -0.29
CA GLU A 46 -3.96 10.39 -0.43
C GLU A 46 -3.45 11.19 -1.64
N ASN A 47 -4.20 11.19 -2.75
CA ASN A 47 -3.80 11.92 -3.95
C ASN A 47 -3.86 13.43 -3.71
N LEU A 48 -4.86 13.89 -2.96
CA LEU A 48 -4.98 15.29 -2.58
C LEU A 48 -3.80 15.71 -1.69
N VAL A 49 -3.50 14.94 -0.64
CA VAL A 49 -2.37 15.22 0.28
C VAL A 49 -1.06 15.26 -0.49
N GLN A 50 -0.81 14.26 -1.34
CA GLN A 50 0.40 14.19 -2.16
C GLN A 50 0.52 15.38 -3.10
N SER A 51 -0.58 15.80 -3.72
CA SER A 51 -0.59 16.94 -4.64
C SER A 51 -0.30 18.27 -3.92
N ILE A 52 -0.78 18.45 -2.70
CA ILE A 52 -0.50 19.63 -1.87
C ILE A 52 0.96 19.62 -1.46
N TYR A 53 1.47 18.48 -0.99
CA TYR A 53 2.86 18.33 -0.60
C TYR A 53 3.81 18.68 -1.75
N GLN A 54 3.59 18.14 -2.94
CA GLN A 54 4.43 18.44 -4.12
C GLN A 54 4.43 19.91 -4.50
N LYS A 55 3.31 20.61 -4.33
CA LYS A 55 3.18 22.03 -4.66
C LYS A 55 3.78 22.95 -3.59
N ALA A 56 3.61 22.60 -2.31
CA ALA A 56 4.02 23.44 -1.19
C ALA A 56 5.48 23.21 -0.79
N SER A 57 5.99 21.97 -0.90
CA SER A 57 7.33 21.61 -0.41
C SER A 57 8.47 22.47 -0.97
N PRO A 58 8.49 22.90 -2.24
CA PRO A 58 9.55 23.76 -2.75
C PRO A 58 9.63 25.14 -2.08
N ALA A 59 8.54 25.61 -1.48
CA ALA A 59 8.48 26.89 -0.79
C ALA A 59 8.84 26.79 0.70
N VAL A 60 8.88 25.58 1.27
CA VAL A 60 9.25 25.34 2.67
C VAL A 60 10.77 25.25 2.76
N VAL A 61 11.36 25.99 3.70
CA VAL A 61 12.81 26.05 3.89
C VAL A 61 13.18 25.70 5.32
N ASP A 62 14.34 25.09 5.48
CA ASP A 62 14.97 24.88 6.79
C ASP A 62 15.70 26.15 7.23
N ILE A 63 15.51 26.54 8.49
CA ILE A 63 16.15 27.70 9.09
C ILE A 63 17.12 27.19 10.15
N ASN A 64 18.40 27.52 9.98
CA ASN A 64 19.44 27.27 10.97
C ASN A 64 19.83 28.59 11.63
N VAL A 65 19.92 28.58 12.96
CA VAL A 65 20.39 29.73 13.74
C VAL A 65 21.76 29.39 14.30
N ASP A 66 22.79 30.02 13.74
CA ASP A 66 24.17 29.76 14.13
C ASP A 66 24.75 30.98 14.85
N ARG A 67 25.54 30.71 15.90
CA ARG A 67 26.36 31.71 16.58
C ARG A 67 27.78 31.61 16.06
N LYS A 68 28.35 32.73 15.63
CA LYS A 68 29.78 32.82 15.40
C LYS A 68 30.52 32.80 16.74
N VAL A 69 31.42 31.84 16.90
CA VAL A 69 32.33 31.72 18.06
C VAL A 69 33.74 31.61 17.50
N GLU A 70 34.53 32.66 17.69
CA GLU A 70 35.89 32.78 17.14
C GLU A 70 35.88 32.59 15.60
N ASP A 71 36.54 31.53 15.11
CA ASP A 71 36.65 31.16 13.69
C ASP A 71 35.66 30.06 13.28
N ALA A 72 34.72 29.67 14.16
CA ALA A 72 33.73 28.64 13.91
C ALA A 72 32.29 29.16 14.06
N PHE A 73 31.34 28.35 13.58
CA PHE A 73 29.90 28.54 13.79
C PHE A 73 29.38 27.37 14.62
N ASP A 74 28.67 27.69 15.69
CA ASP A 74 28.00 26.72 16.54
C ASP A 74 26.48 26.89 16.43
N ARG A 75 25.76 25.78 16.26
CA ARG A 75 24.31 25.80 15.99
C ARG A 75 23.55 26.05 17.28
N LEU A 76 22.90 27.21 17.36
CA LEU A 76 22.03 27.58 18.48
C LEU A 76 20.63 26.98 18.37
N GLY A 77 20.15 26.74 17.16
CA GLY A 77 18.78 26.27 16.95
C GLY A 77 18.46 25.96 15.50
N PHE A 78 17.25 25.41 15.33
CA PHE A 78 16.71 25.08 14.03
C PHE A 78 15.20 25.20 14.01
N GLY A 79 14.65 25.42 12.82
CA GLY A 79 13.22 25.48 12.56
C GLY A 79 12.93 25.41 11.08
N SER A 80 11.68 25.68 10.73
CA SER A 80 11.21 25.74 9.36
C SER A 80 10.48 27.06 9.11
N GLY A 81 10.47 27.48 7.85
CA GLY A 81 9.71 28.62 7.37
C GLY A 81 9.24 28.40 5.95
N PHE A 82 8.63 29.42 5.36
CA PHE A 82 8.25 29.40 3.95
C PHE A 82 8.58 30.74 3.29
N VAL A 83 8.85 30.69 1.97
CA VAL A 83 9.19 31.88 1.18
C VAL A 83 7.94 32.73 0.93
N ILE A 84 8.08 34.05 1.15
CA ILE A 84 7.08 35.07 0.81
C ILE A 84 7.76 36.20 0.03
N ASP A 85 7.06 36.76 -0.97
CA ASP A 85 7.44 37.95 -1.75
C ASP A 85 6.29 38.96 -1.70
#